data_AF-A0A1F9HBS8-F1
#
_entry.id   AF-A0A1F9HBS8-F1
#
_cell.length_a   1.000
_cell.length_b   1.000
_cell.length_c   1.000
_cell.angle_alpha   90.00
_cell.angle_beta   90.00
_cell.angle_gamma   90.00
#
_symmetry.space_group_name_H-M   'P 1'
#
loop_
_entity.id
_entity.type
_entity.pdbx_description
1 polymer ?
#
loop_
_entity_poly.entity_id
_entity_poly.type
_entity_poly.pdbx_seq_one_letter_code
_entity_poly.pdbx_strand_id
1 'polypeptide(L)'
;MALAMGMSLSFFGDPFTTQVKKETTHLISTIRYLYNEAAVKNSVRRLVLDIDNQQYWYEEGGEEYFIDQDIKEEKIFKQKEKKSQLEEEGEEVESSEFARGEEDVVKKVVLNKGVFLKEVYVSHQEGPLTAGQAYLYFFPHGQTEEALIVFTDEDRKKHFSIIINPITAHARVIPHEVEWDKLDEASEDQ
;
A
#
# COMPACT_ATOMS: atom_id res chain seq x y z
N MET A 1 -29.35 51.80 -1.33
CA MET A 1 -29.58 50.36 -1.07
C MET A 1 -28.26 49.63 -1.30
N ALA A 2 -27.52 49.33 -0.24
CA ALA A 2 -26.31 48.51 -0.33
C ALA A 2 -26.68 47.10 0.14
N LEU A 3 -26.79 46.17 -0.81
CA LEU A 3 -27.11 44.78 -0.54
C LEU A 3 -25.78 44.05 -0.32
N ALA A 4 -25.40 43.92 0.95
CA ALA A 4 -24.29 43.06 1.35
C ALA A 4 -24.76 41.61 1.23
N MET A 5 -24.48 41.00 0.08
CA MET A 5 -24.56 39.55 -0.07
C MET A 5 -23.47 38.93 0.81
N GLY A 6 -23.88 38.39 1.96
CA GLY A 6 -23.04 37.53 2.77
C GLY A 6 -22.75 36.24 2.01
N MET A 7 -21.56 36.12 1.43
CA MET A 7 -21.02 34.82 1.06
C MET A 7 -20.70 34.07 2.36
N SER A 8 -21.59 33.18 2.78
CA SER A 8 -21.22 32.14 3.72
C SER A 8 -20.27 31.19 2.98
N LEU A 9 -18.96 31.31 3.21
CA LEU A 9 -18.03 30.25 2.87
C LEU A 9 -18.35 29.07 3.79
N SER A 10 -19.11 28.11 3.26
CA SER A 10 -19.37 26.84 3.91
C SER A 10 -18.06 26.07 4.03
N PHE A 11 -17.33 26.29 5.11
CA PHE A 11 -16.22 25.45 5.57
C PHE A 11 -16.77 24.15 6.19
N PHE A 12 -17.60 23.41 5.47
CA PHE A 12 -17.83 22.01 5.83
C PHE A 12 -16.58 21.24 5.42
N GLY A 13 -15.91 20.62 6.41
CA GLY A 13 -14.70 19.84 6.19
C GLY A 13 -14.91 18.82 5.09
N ASP A 14 -14.02 18.82 4.10
CA ASP A 14 -14.13 17.97 2.93
C ASP A 14 -14.13 16.48 3.35
N PRO A 15 -15.21 15.71 3.09
CA PRO A 15 -15.33 14.31 3.50
C PRO A 15 -14.14 13.45 3.05
N PHE A 16 -13.57 13.74 1.88
CA PHE A 16 -12.38 13.05 1.38
C PHE A 16 -11.17 13.29 2.30
N THR A 17 -10.83 14.56 2.59
CA THR A 17 -9.66 14.89 3.42
C THR A 17 -9.68 14.26 4.81
N THR A 18 -10.86 14.08 5.40
CA THR A 18 -11.00 13.46 6.71
C THR A 18 -10.78 11.94 6.61
N GLN A 19 -11.39 11.30 5.62
CA GLN A 19 -11.28 9.87 5.43
C GLN A 19 -9.87 9.46 5.00
N VAL A 20 -9.27 10.16 4.03
CA VAL A 20 -7.92 9.86 3.53
C VAL A 20 -6.85 10.03 4.62
N LYS A 21 -7.01 11.01 5.52
CA LYS A 21 -6.12 11.15 6.69
C LYS A 21 -6.23 9.96 7.64
N LYS A 22 -7.45 9.46 7.87
CA LYS A 22 -7.68 8.27 8.69
C LYS A 22 -7.06 7.03 8.05
N GLU A 23 -7.29 6.81 6.74
CA GLU A 23 -6.70 5.71 5.98
C GLU A 23 -5.17 5.76 6.02
N THR A 24 -4.60 6.92 5.70
CA THR A 24 -3.16 7.16 5.72
C THR A 24 -2.56 6.88 7.10
N THR A 25 -3.19 7.35 8.17
CA THR A 25 -2.70 7.11 9.53
C THR A 25 -2.69 5.61 9.88
N HIS A 26 -3.74 4.89 9.48
CA HIS A 26 -3.83 3.44 9.68
C HIS A 26 -2.76 2.71 8.88
N LEU A 27 -2.62 3.03 7.60
CA LEU A 27 -1.65 2.42 6.70
C LEU A 27 -0.21 2.64 7.18
N ILE A 28 0.15 3.86 7.58
CA ILE A 28 1.48 4.19 8.13
C ILE A 28 1.76 3.39 9.41
N SER A 29 0.74 3.22 10.27
CA SER A 29 0.87 2.43 11.49
C SER A 29 1.10 0.96 11.16
N THR A 30 0.39 0.42 10.15
CA THR A 30 0.59 -0.94 9.63
C THR A 30 2.00 -1.12 9.06
N ILE A 31 2.48 -0.20 8.22
CA ILE A 31 3.84 -0.23 7.65
C ILE A 31 4.90 -0.28 8.76
N ARG A 32 4.79 0.59 9.76
CA ARG A 32 5.71 0.61 10.91
C ARG A 32 5.65 -0.67 11.74
N TYR A 33 4.46 -1.23 11.92
CA TYR A 33 4.30 -2.51 12.61
C TYR A 33 5.02 -3.62 11.83
N LEU A 34 4.71 -3.80 10.54
CA LEU A 34 5.31 -4.85 9.69
C LEU A 34 6.84 -4.72 9.61
N TYR A 35 7.35 -3.49 9.48
CA TYR A 35 8.77 -3.22 9.49
C TYR A 35 9.47 -3.70 10.78
N ASN A 36 8.92 -3.34 11.95
CA ASN A 36 9.48 -3.78 13.23
C ASN A 36 9.30 -5.29 13.45
N GLU A 37 8.14 -5.81 13.06
CA GLU A 37 7.79 -7.20 13.27
C GLU A 37 8.65 -8.13 12.41
N ALA A 38 8.97 -7.76 11.17
CA ALA A 38 9.90 -8.48 10.30
C ALA A 38 11.27 -8.67 10.99
N ALA A 39 11.78 -7.63 11.64
CA ALA A 39 13.03 -7.71 12.39
C ALA A 39 12.92 -8.57 13.67
N VAL A 40 11.79 -8.49 14.38
CA VAL A 40 11.58 -9.26 15.62
C VAL A 40 11.43 -10.76 15.35
N LYS A 41 10.71 -11.12 14.29
CA LYS A 41 10.34 -12.51 13.97
C LYS A 41 11.33 -13.16 13.01
N ASN A 42 12.29 -12.40 12.50
CA ASN A 42 13.29 -12.84 11.54
C ASN A 42 12.67 -13.46 10.26
N SER A 43 11.50 -12.96 9.84
CA SER A 43 10.79 -13.41 8.65
C SER A 43 10.43 -12.23 7.75
N VAL A 44 10.49 -12.45 6.44
CA VAL A 44 10.06 -11.44 5.45
C VAL A 44 8.55 -11.26 5.56
N ARG A 45 8.09 -10.02 5.56
CA ARG A 45 6.67 -9.68 5.50
C ARG A 45 6.40 -8.87 4.24
N ARG A 46 5.19 -8.94 3.72
CA ARG A 46 4.76 -8.02 2.66
C ARG A 46 3.39 -7.43 2.96
N LEU A 47 3.24 -6.16 2.61
CA LEU A 47 1.94 -5.50 2.52
C LEU A 47 1.44 -5.64 1.09
N VAL A 48 0.23 -6.18 0.94
CA VAL A 48 -0.48 -6.27 -0.34
C VAL A 48 -1.43 -5.09 -0.45
N LEU A 49 -1.25 -4.29 -1.50
CA LEU A 49 -2.10 -3.16 -1.86
C LEU A 49 -2.91 -3.53 -3.10
N ASP A 50 -4.19 -3.80 -2.92
CA ASP A 50 -5.09 -4.25 -3.97
C ASP A 50 -5.88 -3.06 -4.50
N ILE A 51 -5.43 -2.57 -5.65
CA ILE A 51 -5.94 -1.37 -6.31
C ILE A 51 -7.31 -1.65 -6.91
N ASP A 52 -7.56 -2.87 -7.40
CA ASP A 52 -8.84 -3.22 -8.01
C ASP A 52 -9.97 -3.27 -6.96
N ASN A 53 -9.68 -3.80 -5.78
CA ASN A 53 -10.66 -4.00 -4.72
C ASN A 53 -10.59 -2.94 -3.60
N GLN A 54 -9.69 -1.96 -3.71
CA GLN A 54 -9.59 -0.82 -2.80
C GLN A 54 -9.40 -1.26 -1.34
N GLN A 55 -8.40 -2.12 -1.13
CA GLN A 55 -8.16 -2.80 0.13
C GLN A 55 -6.67 -3.12 0.30
N TYR A 56 -6.25 -3.41 1.53
CA TYR A 56 -4.90 -3.87 1.82
C TYR A 56 -4.87 -4.87 2.96
N TRP A 57 -3.86 -5.75 2.97
CA TRP A 57 -3.59 -6.72 4.04
C TRP A 57 -2.10 -7.05 4.04
N TYR A 58 -1.65 -7.81 5.03
CA TYR A 58 -0.27 -8.30 5.04
C TYR A 58 -0.22 -9.82 4.88
N GLU A 59 0.90 -10.28 4.38
CA GLU A 59 1.25 -11.69 4.25
C GLU A 59 2.62 -11.91 4.89
N GLU A 60 2.79 -13.07 5.51
CA GLU A 60 4.04 -13.51 6.10
C GLU A 60 4.72 -14.48 5.15
N GLY A 61 6.03 -14.27 4.96
CA GLY A 61 6.90 -15.11 4.16
C GLY A 61 7.83 -15.99 5.00
N GLY A 62 8.58 -16.87 4.33
CA GLY A 62 9.66 -17.65 4.94
C GLY A 62 10.91 -16.83 5.35
N GLU A 63 11.87 -17.51 5.97
CA GLU A 63 13.16 -16.91 6.40
C GLU A 63 14.10 -16.58 5.23
N GLU A 64 13.98 -17.29 4.10
CA GLU A 64 14.71 -17.04 2.86
C GLU A 64 13.72 -16.59 1.78
N TYR A 65 13.90 -15.38 1.24
CA TYR A 65 13.11 -14.88 0.12
C TYR A 65 13.99 -14.12 -0.88
N PHE A 66 13.81 -14.40 -2.17
CA PHE A 66 14.40 -13.64 -3.26
C PHE A 66 13.36 -12.70 -3.86
N ILE A 67 13.63 -11.39 -3.81
CA ILE A 67 12.84 -10.39 -4.55
C ILE A 67 13.21 -10.57 -6.02
N ASP A 68 12.40 -11.32 -6.76
CA ASP A 68 12.63 -11.52 -8.19
C ASP A 68 12.02 -10.34 -8.96
N GLN A 69 12.90 -9.49 -9.51
CA GLN A 69 12.54 -8.27 -10.25
C GLN A 69 11.72 -8.56 -11.52
N ASP A 70 11.69 -9.81 -11.99
CA ASP A 70 11.06 -10.24 -13.24
C ASP A 70 9.72 -10.99 -13.09
N ILE A 71 9.20 -11.15 -11.86
CA ILE A 71 7.89 -11.79 -11.68
C ILE A 71 6.79 -10.80 -12.05
N LYS A 72 6.45 -10.75 -13.33
CA LYS A 72 5.19 -10.16 -13.82
C LYS A 72 4.05 -10.68 -12.95
N GLU A 73 3.30 -9.79 -12.32
CA GLU A 73 2.20 -10.10 -11.38
C GLU A 73 1.16 -11.07 -11.97
N GLU A 74 1.00 -11.09 -13.30
CA GLU A 74 0.23 -12.10 -14.04
C GLU A 74 0.67 -13.55 -13.76
N LYS A 75 1.95 -13.81 -13.47
CA LYS A 75 2.45 -15.15 -13.12
C LYS A 75 2.04 -15.55 -11.70
N ILE A 76 2.03 -14.61 -10.75
CA ILE A 76 1.59 -14.85 -9.36
C ILE A 76 0.08 -15.12 -9.35
N PHE A 77 -0.71 -14.35 -10.10
CA PHE A 77 -2.15 -14.56 -10.23
C PHE A 77 -2.48 -15.93 -10.86
N LYS A 78 -1.80 -16.29 -11.95
CA LYS A 78 -1.96 -17.61 -12.59
C LYS A 78 -1.49 -18.76 -11.71
N GLN A 79 -0.44 -18.57 -10.91
CA GLN A 79 -0.01 -19.55 -9.92
C GLN A 79 -1.04 -19.69 -8.79
N LYS A 80 -1.70 -18.60 -8.37
CA LYS A 80 -2.76 -18.60 -7.36
C LYS A 80 -4.01 -19.34 -7.83
N GLU A 81 -4.46 -19.09 -9.06
CA GLU A 81 -5.59 -19.82 -9.67
C GLU A 81 -5.27 -21.32 -9.86
N LYS A 82 -4.06 -21.63 -10.32
CA LYS A 82 -3.60 -23.01 -10.47
C LYS A 82 -3.45 -23.73 -9.13
N LYS A 83 -3.00 -23.02 -8.09
CA LYS A 83 -2.90 -23.53 -6.71
C LYS A 83 -4.28 -23.80 -6.11
N SER A 84 -5.27 -22.93 -6.30
CA SER A 84 -6.64 -23.20 -5.83
C SER A 84 -7.25 -24.45 -6.48
N GLN A 85 -6.91 -24.74 -7.74
CA GLN A 85 -7.35 -25.96 -8.42
C GLN A 85 -6.63 -27.22 -7.91
N LEU A 86 -5.33 -27.13 -7.62
CA LEU A 86 -4.53 -28.24 -7.08
C LEU A 86 -4.86 -28.57 -5.61
N GLU A 87 -5.21 -27.56 -4.81
CA GLU A 87 -5.70 -27.73 -3.43
C GLU A 87 -7.09 -28.39 -3.39
N GLU A 88 -7.97 -28.10 -4.36
CA GLU A 88 -9.25 -28.79 -4.55
C GLU A 88 -9.08 -30.27 -4.94
N GLU A 89 -7.97 -30.61 -5.61
CA GLU A 89 -7.61 -31.97 -6.04
C GLU A 89 -6.81 -32.76 -4.97
N GLY A 90 -6.51 -32.14 -3.82
CA GLY A 90 -5.88 -32.82 -2.67
C GLY A 90 -4.41 -33.15 -2.85
N GLU A 91 -3.72 -32.51 -3.81
CA GLU A 91 -2.26 -32.59 -3.93
C GLU A 91 -1.59 -31.61 -2.95
N GLU A 92 -0.55 -32.07 -2.26
CA GLU A 92 0.24 -31.27 -1.33
C GLU A 92 1.08 -30.27 -2.13
N VAL A 93 0.55 -29.06 -2.32
CA VAL A 93 1.24 -27.98 -3.03
C VAL A 93 2.35 -27.45 -2.12
N GLU A 94 3.61 -27.50 -2.59
CA GLU A 94 4.71 -26.79 -1.93
C GLU A 94 4.27 -25.36 -1.64
N SER A 95 4.36 -24.97 -0.37
CA SER A 95 3.82 -23.72 0.15
C SER A 95 4.22 -22.57 -0.75
N SER A 96 3.24 -21.77 -1.23
CA SER A 96 3.58 -20.44 -1.72
C SER A 96 4.34 -19.76 -0.59
N GLU A 97 5.54 -19.27 -0.88
CA GLU A 97 6.47 -18.75 0.14
C GLU A 97 5.87 -17.66 1.02
N PHE A 98 4.74 -17.08 0.62
CA PHE A 98 3.88 -16.20 1.43
C PHE A 98 2.52 -16.83 1.69
N ALA A 99 2.09 -16.77 2.94
CA ALA A 99 0.73 -17.04 3.38
C ALA A 99 0.17 -15.79 4.06
N ARG A 100 -1.15 -15.63 4.05
CA ARG A 100 -1.79 -14.55 4.82
C ARG A 100 -1.47 -14.75 6.30
N GLY A 101 -0.87 -13.75 6.95
CA GLY A 101 -0.40 -13.88 8.33
C GLY A 101 -1.54 -14.26 9.28
N GLU A 102 -1.24 -15.16 10.22
CA GLU A 102 -2.20 -15.67 11.21
C GLU A 102 -2.45 -14.71 12.38
N GLU A 103 -1.62 -13.66 12.56
CA GLU A 103 -1.84 -12.68 13.63
C GLU A 103 -3.02 -11.75 13.29
N ASP A 104 -4.05 -11.80 14.15
CA ASP A 104 -5.29 -11.02 14.15
C ASP A 104 -5.09 -9.48 14.19
N VAL A 105 -3.85 -9.01 14.28
CA VAL A 105 -3.47 -7.62 14.56
C VAL A 105 -3.67 -6.70 13.35
N VAL A 106 -3.42 -7.19 12.14
CA VAL A 106 -3.69 -6.44 10.89
C VAL A 106 -4.69 -7.22 10.05
N LYS A 107 -5.97 -7.10 10.43
CA LYS A 107 -7.08 -7.59 9.61
C LYS A 107 -7.06 -6.88 8.26
N LYS A 108 -7.44 -7.60 7.21
CA LYS A 108 -7.69 -7.04 5.88
C LYS A 108 -8.52 -5.76 6.02
N VAL A 109 -7.98 -4.65 5.55
CA VAL A 109 -8.58 -3.32 5.62
C VAL A 109 -9.17 -2.99 4.26
N VAL A 110 -10.48 -2.67 4.24
CA VAL A 110 -11.15 -2.10 3.08
C VAL A 110 -11.18 -0.58 3.28
N LEU A 111 -10.79 0.18 2.27
CA LEU A 111 -10.73 1.64 2.35
C LEU A 111 -12.13 2.21 2.58
N ASN A 112 -12.22 3.27 3.39
CA ASN A 112 -13.46 3.97 3.63
C ASN A 112 -14.03 4.58 2.33
N LYS A 113 -15.35 4.74 2.28
CA LYS A 113 -16.08 5.22 1.11
C LYS A 113 -15.54 6.57 0.62
N GLY A 114 -15.32 6.69 -0.69
CA GLY A 114 -14.85 7.94 -1.29
C GLY A 114 -13.34 8.16 -1.19
N VAL A 115 -12.58 7.18 -0.70
CA VAL A 115 -11.12 7.14 -0.79
C VAL A 115 -10.74 5.96 -1.69
N PHE A 116 -9.89 6.22 -2.67
CA PHE A 116 -9.44 5.22 -3.63
C PHE A 116 -7.91 5.23 -3.75
N LEU A 117 -7.27 4.08 -3.76
CA LEU A 117 -5.94 3.87 -4.32
C LEU A 117 -5.99 4.21 -5.81
N LYS A 118 -5.23 5.25 -6.19
CA LYS A 118 -5.04 5.66 -7.58
C LYS A 118 -3.91 4.86 -8.21
N GLU A 119 -2.76 4.86 -7.54
CA GLU A 119 -1.55 4.23 -8.01
C GLU A 119 -0.59 3.91 -6.86
N VAL A 120 0.23 2.89 -7.08
CA VAL A 120 1.28 2.47 -6.16
C VAL A 120 2.56 2.23 -6.97
N TYR A 121 3.66 2.83 -6.52
CA TYR A 121 4.99 2.52 -7.00
C TYR A 121 5.81 1.96 -5.85
N VAL A 122 6.61 0.95 -6.14
CA VAL A 122 7.57 0.31 -5.22
C VAL A 122 8.86 0.08 -5.99
N SER A 123 10.02 0.22 -5.34
CA SER A 123 11.32 0.29 -6.00
C SER A 123 11.74 -0.94 -6.81
N HIS A 124 11.13 -2.12 -6.59
CA HIS A 124 11.42 -3.30 -7.41
C HIS A 124 10.68 -3.33 -8.75
N GLN A 125 9.75 -2.41 -9.00
CA GLN A 125 8.94 -2.34 -10.21
C GLN A 125 9.49 -1.30 -11.19
N GLU A 126 9.26 -1.49 -12.48
CA GLU A 126 9.71 -0.54 -13.53
C GLU A 126 8.92 0.78 -13.53
N GLY A 127 7.75 0.82 -12.88
CA GLY A 127 6.88 1.99 -12.84
C GLY A 127 5.65 1.78 -11.96
N PRO A 128 4.77 2.79 -11.85
CA PRO A 128 3.61 2.73 -10.96
C PRO A 128 2.55 1.76 -11.51
N LEU A 129 1.94 1.01 -10.61
CA LEU A 129 0.76 0.21 -10.87
C LEU A 129 -0.50 1.03 -10.61
N THR A 130 -1.44 0.95 -11.55
CA THR A 130 -2.75 1.61 -11.46
C THR A 130 -3.92 0.62 -11.38
N ALA A 131 -3.61 -0.69 -11.37
CA ALA A 131 -4.54 -1.80 -11.31
C ALA A 131 -3.81 -3.02 -10.76
N GLY A 132 -4.55 -4.04 -10.31
CA GLY A 132 -3.97 -5.26 -9.74
C GLY A 132 -3.50 -5.09 -8.29
N GLN A 133 -2.43 -5.80 -7.94
CA GLN A 133 -1.92 -5.89 -6.57
C GLN A 133 -0.45 -5.50 -6.52
N ALA A 134 -0.14 -4.40 -5.85
CA ALA A 134 1.24 -4.04 -5.54
C ALA A 134 1.68 -4.71 -4.23
N TYR A 135 2.95 -5.09 -4.15
CA TYR A 135 3.55 -5.72 -2.98
C TYR A 135 4.63 -4.80 -2.41
N LEU A 136 4.58 -4.49 -1.12
CA LEU A 136 5.65 -3.76 -0.44
C LEU A 136 6.31 -4.68 0.57
N TYR A 137 7.59 -4.98 0.38
CA TYR A 137 8.34 -5.92 1.21
C TYR A 137 9.04 -5.27 2.41
N PHE A 138 9.05 -5.99 3.53
CA PHE A 138 9.72 -5.67 4.78
C PHE A 138 10.66 -6.79 5.17
N PHE A 139 11.94 -6.47 5.38
CA PHE A 139 12.99 -7.46 5.56
C PHE A 139 13.49 -7.55 7.01
N PRO A 140 13.90 -8.75 7.47
CA PRO A 140 14.41 -8.99 8.82
C PRO A 140 15.56 -8.09 9.27
N HIS A 141 16.37 -7.60 8.33
CA HIS A 141 17.52 -6.75 8.62
C HIS A 141 17.17 -5.27 8.82
N GLY A 142 15.88 -4.94 9.00
CA GLY A 142 15.44 -3.56 9.21
C GLY A 142 15.55 -2.72 7.95
N GLN A 143 15.03 -3.23 6.84
CA GLN A 143 14.88 -2.48 5.60
C GLN A 143 13.47 -2.73 5.03
N THR A 144 12.99 -1.76 4.28
CA THR A 144 11.79 -1.85 3.45
C THR A 144 12.13 -1.26 2.08
N GLU A 145 11.24 -1.44 1.13
CA GLU A 145 11.37 -0.78 -0.17
C GLU A 145 10.98 0.69 -0.11
N GLU A 146 11.54 1.48 -1.02
CA GLU A 146 11.01 2.81 -1.27
C GLU A 146 9.69 2.66 -2.01
N ALA A 147 8.69 3.43 -1.59
CA ALA A 147 7.36 3.34 -2.16
C ALA A 147 6.62 4.67 -2.16
N LEU A 148 5.80 4.84 -3.18
CA LEU A 148 4.86 5.94 -3.35
C LEU A 148 3.45 5.37 -3.47
N ILE A 149 2.56 5.78 -2.57
CA ILE A 149 1.16 5.36 -2.56
C ILE A 149 0.29 6.59 -2.73
N VAL A 150 -0.47 6.65 -3.81
CA VAL A 150 -1.32 7.81 -4.12
C VAL A 150 -2.79 7.44 -3.93
N PHE A 151 -3.48 8.23 -3.12
CA PHE A 151 -4.92 8.17 -2.90
C PHE A 151 -5.64 9.27 -3.66
N THR A 152 -6.90 9.04 -4.01
CA THR A 152 -7.76 10.01 -4.67
C THR A 152 -9.22 9.90 -4.24
N ASP A 153 -10.00 10.95 -4.52
CA ASP A 153 -11.45 10.96 -4.32
C ASP A 153 -12.20 10.34 -5.52
N GLU A 154 -13.50 10.14 -5.37
CA GLU A 154 -14.36 9.52 -6.41
C GLU A 154 -14.29 10.25 -7.75
N ASP A 155 -14.20 11.59 -7.70
CA ASP A 155 -14.11 12.47 -8.85
C ASP A 155 -12.69 12.55 -9.47
N ARG A 156 -11.68 11.91 -8.84
CA ARG A 156 -10.26 11.98 -9.22
C ARG A 156 -9.69 13.41 -9.31
N LYS A 157 -10.13 14.30 -8.42
CA LYS A 157 -9.72 15.72 -8.40
C LYS A 157 -8.77 16.04 -7.26
N LYS A 158 -8.79 15.24 -6.21
CA LYS A 158 -7.97 15.43 -5.01
C LYS A 158 -7.03 14.27 -4.86
N HIS A 159 -5.81 14.55 -4.42
CA HIS A 159 -4.77 13.55 -4.31
C HIS A 159 -4.04 13.68 -2.98
N PHE A 160 -3.66 12.55 -2.40
CA PHE A 160 -2.79 12.45 -1.24
C PHE A 160 -1.73 11.40 -1.51
N SER A 161 -0.47 11.77 -1.35
CA SER A 161 0.66 10.88 -1.58
C SER A 161 1.30 10.50 -0.25
N ILE A 162 1.65 9.23 -0.11
CA ILE A 162 2.49 8.71 0.96
C ILE A 162 3.80 8.26 0.33
N ILE A 163 4.92 8.80 0.82
CA ILE A 163 6.26 8.37 0.44
C ILE A 163 6.86 7.61 1.62
N ILE A 164 7.37 6.41 1.37
CA ILE A 164 7.95 5.52 2.39
C ILE A 164 9.47 5.51 2.23
N ASN A 165 10.18 5.84 3.30
CA ASN A 165 11.63 5.77 3.32
C ASN A 165 12.12 4.33 3.55
N PRO A 166 13.05 3.80 2.73
CA PRO A 166 13.46 2.40 2.75
C PRO A 166 14.24 1.99 4.01
N ILE A 167 14.92 2.94 4.66
CA ILE A 167 15.81 2.65 5.80
C ILE A 167 15.08 2.81 7.14
N THR A 168 14.13 3.73 7.22
CA THR A 168 13.46 4.08 8.49
C THR A 168 12.02 3.61 8.56
N ALA A 169 11.44 3.18 7.43
CA ALA A 169 10.00 3.00 7.25
C ALA A 169 9.17 4.23 7.67
N HIS A 170 9.79 5.40 7.74
CA HIS A 170 9.07 6.64 7.97
C HIS A 170 8.29 7.00 6.72
N ALA A 171 7.03 7.39 6.95
CA ALA A 171 6.14 7.81 5.89
C ALA A 171 5.97 9.33 5.93
N ARG A 172 6.17 9.98 4.78
CA ARG A 172 5.86 11.39 4.54
C ARG A 172 4.51 11.48 3.83
N VAL A 173 3.63 12.33 4.34
CA VAL A 173 2.29 12.54 3.76
C VAL A 173 2.26 13.90 3.08
N ILE A 174 1.87 13.91 1.82
CA ILE A 174 1.83 15.11 0.98
C ILE A 174 0.39 15.28 0.46
N PRO A 175 -0.29 16.42 0.69
CA PRO A 175 -1.69 16.63 0.31
C PRO A 175 -1.86 17.02 -1.18
N HIS A 176 -1.02 16.45 -2.04
CA HIS A 176 -1.12 16.53 -3.49
C HIS A 176 -0.49 15.26 -4.10
N GLU A 177 -0.68 15.10 -5.40
CA GLU A 177 -0.04 14.03 -6.16
C GLU A 177 1.46 14.29 -6.29
N VAL A 178 2.24 13.25 -6.09
CA VAL A 178 3.66 13.21 -6.39
C VAL A 178 3.80 12.25 -7.56
N GLU A 179 4.50 12.68 -8.61
CA GLU A 179 4.81 11.82 -9.75
C GLU A 179 5.98 10.91 -9.37
N TRP A 180 5.91 9.63 -9.73
CA TRP A 180 6.90 8.62 -9.33
C TRP A 180 8.32 8.92 -9.83
N ASP A 181 8.47 9.61 -10.97
CA ASP A 181 9.74 10.02 -11.55
C ASP A 181 10.40 11.20 -10.81
N LYS A 182 9.66 11.84 -9.89
CA LYS A 182 10.13 12.92 -9.00
C LYS A 182 10.18 12.49 -7.54
N LEU A 183 10.20 11.19 -7.27
CA LEU A 183 10.19 10.66 -5.92
C LEU A 183 11.41 11.11 -5.11
N ASP A 184 12.58 11.12 -5.74
CA ASP A 184 13.84 11.59 -5.15
C ASP A 184 13.71 13.04 -4.66
N GLU A 185 13.22 13.95 -5.53
CA GLU A 185 13.02 15.36 -5.20
C GLU A 185 12.04 15.54 -4.03
N ALA A 186 10.93 14.79 -4.03
CA ALA A 186 9.93 14.86 -2.98
C ALA A 186 10.39 14.24 -1.64
N SER A 187 11.40 13.37 -1.67
CA SER A 187 12.00 12.75 -0.50
C SER A 187 13.03 13.66 0.20
N GLU A 188 13.68 14.57 -0.53
CA GLU A 188 14.80 15.40 -0.08
C GLU A 188 14.42 16.70 0.63
N ASP A 189 13.18 17.18 0.53
CA ASP A 189 12.69 18.44 1.12
C ASP A 189 12.66 18.42 2.67
N GLN A 190 13.81 18.30 3.33
CA GLN A 190 14.03 18.26 4.79
C GLN A 190 14.27 19.64 5.41
#